data_AF-E2A7G6-F1
#
_entry.id   AF-E2A7G6-F1
#
_cell.length_a   1.000
_cell.length_b   1.000
_cell.length_c   1.000
_cell.angle_alpha   90.00
_cell.angle_beta   90.00
_cell.angle_gamma   90.00
#
_symmetry.space_group_name_H-M   'P 1'
#
loop_
_entity.id
_entity.type
_entity.pdbx_description
1 polymer ?
#
loop_
_entity_poly.entity_id
_entity_poly.type
_entity_poly.pdbx_seq_one_letter_code
_entity_poly.pdbx_strand_id
1 'polypeptide(L)'
;LPLQSYYFYDTDKSPQFELTFFAQAVTIFLVIIIYIAVNAFVGCVILHICGQLENFKGRLNNLISCKNFNRILSNSIVIHLRLIRWVLI
;
A
#
# COMPACT_ATOMS: atom_id res chain seq x y z
N LEU A 1 -31.20 -17.61 -16.53
CA LEU A 1 -29.88 -17.09 -16.10
C LEU A 1 -29.91 -16.81 -14.60
N PRO A 2 -28.87 -17.17 -13.82
CA PRO A 2 -28.84 -17.00 -12.37
C PRO A 2 -28.84 -15.53 -11.92
N LEU A 3 -28.38 -14.60 -12.77
CA LEU A 3 -28.42 -13.17 -12.50
C LEU A 3 -29.45 -12.49 -13.42
N GLN A 4 -30.48 -11.90 -12.83
CA GLN A 4 -31.53 -11.21 -13.57
C GLN A 4 -31.00 -9.85 -14.04
N SER A 5 -30.78 -9.71 -15.34
CA SER A 5 -30.31 -8.48 -15.99
C SER A 5 -31.02 -8.29 -17.33
N TYR A 6 -31.06 -7.04 -17.83
CA TYR A 6 -31.74 -6.70 -19.08
C TYR A 6 -30.87 -7.08 -20.28
N TYR A 7 -31.30 -8.08 -21.04
CA TYR A 7 -30.62 -8.53 -22.25
C TYR A 7 -31.36 -8.03 -23.49
N PHE A 8 -30.64 -7.40 -24.42
CA PHE A 8 -31.18 -6.90 -25.70
C PHE A 8 -31.43 -8.02 -26.74
N TYR A 9 -31.04 -9.25 -26.44
CA TYR A 9 -31.19 -10.43 -27.29
C TYR A 9 -31.90 -11.56 -26.53
N ASP A 10 -32.48 -12.48 -27.28
CA ASP A 10 -33.31 -13.57 -26.77
C ASP A 10 -32.44 -14.64 -26.08
N THR A 11 -32.18 -14.48 -24.78
CA THR A 11 -31.32 -15.37 -23.98
C THR A 11 -31.86 -16.79 -23.85
N ASP A 12 -33.11 -17.05 -24.22
CA ASP A 12 -33.74 -18.38 -24.13
C ASP A 12 -33.46 -19.27 -25.36
N LYS A 13 -32.81 -18.74 -26.41
CA LYS A 13 -32.42 -19.53 -27.58
C LYS A 13 -31.04 -20.17 -27.42
N SER A 14 -30.96 -21.47 -27.70
CA SER A 14 -29.68 -22.18 -27.82
C SER A 14 -28.93 -21.67 -29.06
N PRO A 15 -27.62 -21.31 -28.98
CA PRO A 15 -26.62 -21.56 -27.91
C PRO A 15 -26.35 -20.36 -26.96
N GLN A 16 -27.12 -19.27 -27.07
CA GLN A 16 -26.84 -17.99 -26.39
C GLN A 16 -27.05 -18.10 -24.87
N PHE A 17 -27.98 -18.94 -24.43
CA PHE A 17 -28.21 -19.23 -23.02
C PHE A 17 -26.96 -19.76 -22.30
N GLU A 18 -26.32 -20.79 -22.87
CA GLU A 18 -25.16 -21.48 -22.29
C GLU A 18 -23.94 -20.56 -22.21
N LEU A 19 -23.70 -19.80 -23.28
CA LEU A 19 -22.63 -18.82 -23.33
C LEU A 19 -22.82 -17.74 -22.26
N THR A 20 -24.05 -17.23 -22.11
CA THR A 20 -24.36 -16.19 -21.13
C THR A 20 -24.25 -16.71 -19.70
N PHE A 21 -24.68 -17.94 -19.45
CA PHE A 21 -24.52 -18.61 -18.16
C PHE A 21 -23.04 -18.78 -17.79
N PHE A 22 -22.22 -19.26 -18.73
CA PHE A 22 -20.79 -19.40 -18.53
C PHE A 22 -20.11 -18.05 -18.29
N ALA A 23 -20.43 -17.03 -19.08
CA ALA A 23 -19.90 -15.68 -18.91
C ALA A 23 -20.29 -15.08 -17.54
N GLN A 24 -21.53 -15.29 -17.08
CA GLN A 24 -21.97 -14.87 -15.75
C GLN A 24 -21.17 -15.57 -14.65
N ALA A 25 -20.94 -16.89 -14.76
CA ALA A 25 -20.16 -17.65 -13.78
C ALA A 25 -18.71 -17.15 -13.69
N VAL A 26 -18.05 -16.94 -14.84
CA VAL A 26 -16.69 -16.39 -14.90
C VAL A 26 -16.65 -14.98 -14.30
N THR A 27 -17.63 -14.14 -14.62
CA THR A 27 -17.70 -12.77 -14.10
C THR A 27 -17.84 -12.75 -12.58
N ILE A 28 -18.75 -13.55 -12.02
CA ILE A 28 -18.94 -13.65 -10.57
C ILE A 28 -17.65 -14.13 -9.89
N PHE A 29 -17.01 -15.15 -10.45
CA PHE A 29 -15.75 -15.67 -9.95
C PHE A 29 -14.64 -14.60 -9.93
N LEU A 30 -14.50 -13.84 -11.03
CA LEU A 30 -13.53 -12.74 -11.10
C LEU A 30 -13.84 -11.62 -10.10
N VAL A 31 -15.11 -11.25 -9.94
CA VAL A 31 -15.54 -10.23 -8.96
C VAL A 31 -15.16 -10.67 -7.54
N ILE A 32 -15.38 -11.94 -7.19
CA ILE A 32 -15.01 -12.48 -5.88
C ILE A 32 -13.49 -12.42 -5.68
N ILE A 33 -12.70 -12.84 -6.67
CA ILE A 33 -11.23 -12.77 -6.59
C ILE A 33 -10.76 -11.34 -6.41
N ILE A 34 -11.24 -10.40 -7.22
CA ILE A 34 -10.87 -8.99 -7.15
C ILE A 34 -11.23 -8.42 -5.79
N TYR A 35 -12.43 -8.72 -5.29
CA TYR A 35 -12.87 -8.28 -3.97
C TYR A 35 -11.96 -8.79 -2.86
N ILE A 36 -11.64 -10.09 -2.85
CA ILE A 36 -10.72 -10.68 -1.86
C ILE A 36 -9.33 -10.04 -1.98
N ALA A 37 -8.82 -9.88 -3.21
CA ALA A 37 -7.49 -9.31 -3.46
C ALA A 37 -7.39 -7.85 -2.97
N VAL A 38 -8.39 -7.03 -3.23
CA VAL A 38 -8.44 -5.63 -2.74
C VAL A 38 -8.46 -5.61 -1.21
N ASN A 39 -9.30 -6.42 -0.58
CA ASN A 39 -9.36 -6.49 0.89
C ASN A 39 -8.03 -6.96 1.50
N ALA A 40 -7.41 -8.00 0.92
CA ALA A 40 -6.10 -8.50 1.35
C ALA A 40 -5.01 -7.43 1.17
N PHE A 41 -5.01 -6.72 0.05
CA PHE A 41 -4.05 -5.66 -0.23
C PHE A 41 -4.15 -4.52 0.80
N VAL A 42 -5.36 -4.06 1.13
CA VAL A 42 -5.58 -3.06 2.18
C VAL A 42 -5.03 -3.55 3.53
N GLY A 43 -5.32 -4.81 3.89
CA GLY A 43 -4.76 -5.43 5.09
C GLY A 43 -3.23 -5.46 5.10
N CYS A 44 -2.60 -5.87 4.00
CA CYS A 44 -1.14 -5.86 3.84
C CYS A 44 -0.55 -4.45 3.97
N VAL A 45 -1.18 -3.43 3.38
CA VAL A 45 -0.71 -2.04 3.48
C VAL A 45 -0.77 -1.54 4.93
N ILE A 46 -1.87 -1.81 5.63
CA ILE A 46 -2.00 -1.45 7.05
C ILE A 46 -0.91 -2.13 7.88
N LEU A 47 -0.72 -3.44 7.72
CA LEU A 47 0.32 -4.18 8.42
C LEU A 47 1.73 -3.67 8.09
N HIS A 48 1.99 -3.35 6.81
CA HIS A 48 3.27 -2.79 6.40
C HIS A 48 3.53 -1.42 7.03
N ILE A 49 2.54 -0.52 7.05
CA ILE A 49 2.66 0.79 7.70
C ILE A 49 2.90 0.63 9.21
N CYS A 50 2.18 -0.25 9.88
CA CYS A 50 2.39 -0.56 11.30
C CYS A 50 3.81 -1.08 11.55
N GLY A 51 4.30 -2.02 10.73
CA GLY A 51 5.67 -2.54 10.84
C GLY A 51 6.73 -1.47 10.55
N GLN A 52 6.52 -0.60 9.58
CA GLN A 52 7.40 0.54 9.30
C GLN A 52 7.44 1.52 10.48
N LEU A 53 6.29 1.79 11.11
CA LEU A 53 6.19 2.66 12.27
C LEU A 53 6.92 2.05 13.49
N GLU A 54 6.77 0.75 13.72
CA GLU A 54 7.46 0.06 14.81
C GLU A 54 8.98 0.08 14.61
N ASN A 55 9.44 -0.19 13.39
CA ASN A 55 10.86 -0.07 13.03
C ASN A 55 11.38 1.36 13.21
N PHE A 56 10.59 2.36 12.82
CA PHE A 56 10.92 3.77 13.02
C PHE A 56 11.01 4.11 14.51
N LYS A 57 10.07 3.64 15.33
CA LYS A 57 10.09 3.79 16.79
C LYS A 57 11.33 3.14 17.40
N GLY A 58 11.70 1.94 16.96
CA GLY A 58 12.92 1.26 17.40
C GLY A 58 14.18 2.05 17.05
N ARG A 59 14.27 2.56 15.81
CA ARG A 59 15.38 3.43 15.39
C ARG A 59 15.43 4.73 16.18
N LEU A 60 14.29 5.38 16.40
CA LEU A 60 14.19 6.61 17.19
C LEU A 60 14.64 6.39 18.63
N ASN A 61 14.20 5.31 19.26
CA ASN A 61 14.62 4.97 20.62
C ASN A 61 16.12 4.66 20.69
N ASN A 62 16.68 3.97 19.69
CA ASN A 62 18.12 3.75 19.58
C ASN A 62 18.89 5.06 19.37
N LEU A 63 18.35 6.00 18.58
CA LEU A 63 18.91 7.35 18.37
C LEU A 63 18.88 8.19 19.67
N ILE A 64 17.80 8.14 20.43
CA ILE A 64 17.67 8.83 21.72
C ILE A 64 18.62 8.22 22.76
N SER A 65 18.70 6.89 22.81
CA SER A 65 19.62 6.14 23.69
C SER A 65 21.09 6.37 23.28
N CYS A 66 21.36 6.49 21.99
CA CYS A 66 22.63 6.97 21.47
C CYS A 66 22.77 8.47 21.75
N LYS A 67 23.32 8.82 22.92
CA LYS A 67 23.91 10.14 23.28
C LYS A 67 24.81 10.76 22.18
N ASN A 68 25.16 9.99 21.15
CA ASN A 68 25.85 10.39 19.93
C ASN A 68 25.03 11.26 18.97
N PHE A 69 23.70 11.24 18.94
CA PHE A 69 22.95 12.14 18.04
C PHE A 69 23.20 13.61 18.39
N ASN A 70 23.12 13.96 19.67
CA ASN A 70 23.50 15.29 20.16
C ASN A 70 24.97 15.61 19.88
N ARG A 71 25.87 14.63 20.00
CA ARG A 71 27.31 14.82 19.69
C ARG A 71 27.57 15.06 18.21
N ILE A 72 26.92 14.30 17.32
CA ILE A 72 27.04 14.43 15.87
C ILE A 72 26.40 15.75 15.40
N LEU A 73 25.21 16.08 15.92
CA LEU A 73 24.54 17.34 15.62
C LEU A 73 25.36 18.55 16.08
N SER A 74 25.91 18.50 17.31
CA SER A 74 26.79 19.54 17.84
C SER A 74 28.07 19.69 17.00
N ASN A 75 28.70 18.58 16.60
CA ASN A 75 29.87 18.63 15.71
C ASN A 75 29.55 19.24 14.35
N SER A 76 28.42 18.88 13.73
CA SER A 76 28.00 19.46 12.45
C SER A 76 27.77 20.97 12.57
N ILE A 77 27.11 21.43 13.64
CA ILE A 77 26.88 22.87 13.89
C ILE A 77 28.21 23.62 14.09
N VAL A 78 29.15 23.06 14.86
CA VAL A 78 30.47 23.66 15.10
C VAL A 78 31.29 23.74 13.80
N ILE A 79 31.24 22.71 12.96
CA ILE A 79 31.95 22.69 11.67
C ILE A 79 31.35 23.74 10.72
N HIS A 80 30.02 23.81 10.61
CA HIS A 80 29.35 24.82 9.79
C HIS A 80 29.65 26.26 10.25
N LEU A 81 29.60 26.54 11.56
CA LEU A 81 29.94 27.86 12.11
C LEU A 81 31.41 28.22 11.87
N ARG A 82 32.32 27.24 11.96
CA ARG A 82 33.73 27.45 11.62
C ARG A 82 33.90 27.77 10.14
N LEU A 83 33.27 27.02 9.24
CA LEU A 83 33.31 27.27 7.79
C LEU A 83 32.78 28.66 7.43
N ILE A 84 31.65 29.06 8.00
CA ILE A 84 31.10 30.41 7.80
C ILE A 84 32.09 31.48 8.27
N ARG A 85 32.77 31.27 9.40
CA ARG A 85 33.80 32.19 9.91
C ARG A 85 35.04 32.25 9.01
N TRP A 86 35.42 31.16 8.36
CA TRP A 86 36.55 31.12 7.41
C TRP A 86 36.22 31.75 6.06
N VAL A 87 34.95 31.75 5.65
CA VAL A 87 34.50 32.37 4.39
C VAL A 87 34.25 33.87 4.54
N LEU A 88 33.98 34.36 5.76
CA LEU A 88 33.70 35.77 6.05
C LEU A 88 34.96 36.60 6.38
N ILE A 89 36.15 36.00 6.31
CA ILE A 89 37.49 36.62 6.48
C ILE A 89 38.20 36.58 5.13
#